data_AF-A0A2W4UL24-F1
#
_entry.id   AF-A0A2W4UL24-F1
#
_cell.length_a   1.000
_cell.length_b   1.000
_cell.length_c   1.000
_cell.angle_alpha   90.00
_cell.angle_beta   90.00
_cell.angle_gamma   90.00
#
_symmetry.space_group_name_H-M   'P 1'
#
loop_
_entity.id
_entity.type
_entity.pdbx_description
1 polymer ?
#
loop_
_entity_poly.entity_id
_entity_poly.type
_entity_poly.pdbx_seq_one_letter_code
_entity_poly.pdbx_strand_id
1 'polypeptide(L)'
;MNDGAFTRHVAERLFFTRADLELSLEKAFFEPVEGLIPRDRARYMVAISAIVKFLQANGTPHHLTLELQELELALMELDEGRTRPMLKAASKKRGRPPDSGDIWQARAMASIALQILVEARVDKGEALDRIDQHFGFLGDILLSSHVGTFRGALGKWHQDFVARFGCEARAQDFFDHRAHLISAVCAGINTNDPELVAVDIMRAASLTALRAADADAIDRINKRLSKLTVRKTKSTH
;
A
#
# COMPACT_ATOMS: atom_id res chain seq x y z
N MET A 1 -30.93 4.61 -44.64
CA MET A 1 -31.14 4.67 -43.16
C MET A 1 -29.95 5.42 -42.58
N ASN A 2 -30.19 6.46 -41.78
CA ASN A 2 -29.20 7.45 -41.33
C ASN A 2 -28.27 6.90 -40.24
N ASP A 3 -27.25 6.15 -40.65
CA ASP A 3 -26.19 5.63 -39.78
C ASP A 3 -25.44 6.78 -39.04
N GLY A 4 -25.21 7.89 -39.73
CA GLY A 4 -24.47 9.03 -39.16
C GLY A 4 -25.15 9.74 -37.98
N ALA A 5 -26.49 9.70 -37.88
CA ALA A 5 -27.19 10.32 -36.74
C ALA A 5 -27.03 9.49 -35.46
N PHE A 6 -27.02 8.16 -35.60
CA PHE A 6 -26.79 7.24 -34.49
C PHE A 6 -25.35 7.35 -33.98
N THR A 7 -24.36 7.35 -34.88
CA THR A 7 -22.94 7.52 -34.51
C THR A 7 -22.69 8.83 -33.77
N ARG A 8 -23.30 9.93 -34.24
CA ARG A 8 -23.15 11.25 -33.60
C ARG A 8 -23.70 11.26 -32.17
N HIS A 9 -24.89 10.70 -31.95
CA HIS A 9 -25.50 10.66 -30.63
C HIS A 9 -24.69 9.83 -29.62
N VAL A 10 -24.15 8.69 -30.07
CA VAL A 10 -23.27 7.85 -29.23
C VAL A 10 -21.98 8.59 -28.88
N ALA A 11 -21.37 9.28 -29.84
CA ALA A 11 -20.14 10.05 -29.61
C ALA A 11 -20.36 11.22 -28.64
N GLU A 12 -21.44 11.98 -28.80
CA GLU A 12 -21.80 13.08 -27.89
C GLU A 12 -22.02 12.56 -26.46
N ARG A 13 -22.77 11.46 -26.30
CA ARG A 13 -22.99 10.83 -24.99
C ARG A 13 -21.70 10.36 -24.33
N LEU A 14 -20.82 9.69 -25.08
CA LEU A 14 -19.50 9.24 -24.57
C LEU A 14 -18.65 10.43 -24.13
N PHE A 15 -18.66 11.52 -24.90
CA PHE A 15 -17.88 12.72 -24.58
C PHE A 15 -18.32 13.35 -23.25
N PHE A 16 -19.62 13.60 -23.06
CA PHE A 16 -20.12 14.21 -21.83
C PHE A 16 -19.95 13.29 -20.61
N THR A 17 -20.33 12.02 -20.75
CA THR A 17 -20.24 11.07 -19.63
C THR A 17 -18.79 10.82 -19.18
N ARG A 18 -17.83 10.88 -20.12
CA ARG A 18 -16.41 10.81 -19.79
C ARG A 18 -15.94 12.03 -19.00
N ALA A 19 -16.32 13.24 -19.43
CA ALA A 19 -15.96 14.46 -18.71
C ALA A 19 -16.53 14.45 -17.27
N ASP A 20 -17.77 13.99 -17.11
CA ASP A 20 -18.40 13.85 -15.78
C ASP A 20 -17.67 12.83 -14.89
N LEU A 21 -17.22 11.71 -15.48
CA LEU A 21 -16.42 10.71 -14.77
C LEU A 21 -15.07 11.29 -14.33
N GLU A 22 -14.33 11.93 -15.24
CA GLU A 22 -13.02 12.54 -14.94
C GLU A 22 -13.15 13.54 -13.80
N LEU A 23 -14.13 14.46 -13.87
CA LEU A 23 -14.40 15.42 -12.80
C LEU A 23 -14.76 14.74 -11.47
N SER A 24 -15.61 13.71 -11.50
CA SER A 24 -16.02 13.01 -10.26
C SER A 24 -14.84 12.29 -9.59
N LEU A 25 -13.95 11.68 -10.38
CA LEU A 25 -12.75 11.03 -9.89
C LEU A 25 -11.74 12.05 -9.37
N GLU A 26 -11.61 13.19 -10.04
CA GLU A 26 -10.77 14.29 -9.59
C GLU A 26 -11.19 14.76 -8.19
N LYS A 27 -12.49 14.98 -8.01
CA LYS A 27 -13.07 15.34 -6.71
C LYS A 27 -12.85 14.26 -5.65
N ALA A 28 -13.11 13.00 -5.97
CA ALA A 28 -12.97 11.89 -5.03
C ALA A 28 -11.52 11.77 -4.49
N PHE A 29 -10.52 11.93 -5.36
CA PHE A 29 -9.14 11.63 -5.00
C PHE A 29 -8.26 12.84 -4.69
N PHE A 30 -8.57 14.02 -5.23
CA PHE A 30 -7.67 15.17 -5.18
C PHE A 30 -8.25 16.40 -4.49
N GLU A 31 -9.57 16.51 -4.33
CA GLU A 31 -10.12 17.59 -3.51
C GLU A 31 -9.77 17.38 -2.02
N PRO A 32 -9.27 18.42 -1.34
CA PRO A 32 -9.06 18.40 0.10
C PRO A 32 -10.42 18.44 0.78
N VAL A 33 -10.91 17.27 1.23
CA VAL A 33 -12.10 17.23 2.07
C VAL A 33 -11.65 17.57 3.49
N GLU A 34 -12.01 18.75 3.97
CA GLU A 34 -11.77 19.17 5.34
C GLU A 34 -12.30 18.10 6.32
N GLY A 35 -11.42 17.59 7.19
CA GLY A 35 -11.78 16.62 8.22
C GLY A 35 -11.74 15.14 7.80
N LEU A 36 -11.54 14.79 6.52
CA LEU A 36 -11.27 13.41 6.12
C LEU A 36 -9.76 13.11 6.20
N ILE A 37 -9.41 12.09 6.98
CA ILE A 37 -8.06 11.50 7.05
C ILE A 37 -7.60 11.15 5.62
N PRO A 38 -6.29 11.28 5.28
CA PRO A 38 -5.82 10.94 3.94
C PRO A 38 -6.17 9.49 3.58
N ARG A 39 -7.01 9.31 2.55
CA ARG A 39 -7.46 8.03 1.95
C ARG A 39 -8.57 7.26 2.69
N ASP A 40 -9.62 7.96 3.12
CA ASP A 40 -10.84 7.34 3.67
C ASP A 40 -11.61 6.48 2.64
N ARG A 41 -12.26 5.40 3.12
CA ARG A 41 -13.13 4.48 2.36
C ARG A 41 -14.23 5.22 1.62
N ALA A 42 -14.71 6.33 2.17
CA ALA A 42 -15.67 7.24 1.56
C ALA A 42 -15.27 7.69 0.14
N ARG A 43 -13.99 8.00 -0.09
CA ARG A 43 -13.50 8.44 -1.41
C ARG A 43 -13.61 7.32 -2.45
N TYR A 44 -13.37 6.07 -2.03
CA TYR A 44 -13.53 4.91 -2.90
C TYR A 44 -15.00 4.63 -3.22
N MET A 45 -15.90 4.81 -2.25
CA MET A 45 -17.35 4.70 -2.51
C MET A 45 -17.80 5.73 -3.56
N VAL A 46 -17.39 7.00 -3.42
CA VAL A 46 -17.69 8.05 -4.42
C VAL A 46 -17.13 7.69 -5.80
N ALA A 47 -15.89 7.20 -5.87
CA ALA A 47 -15.26 6.79 -7.12
C ALA A 47 -16.00 5.62 -7.80
N ILE A 48 -16.37 4.58 -7.03
CA ILE A 48 -17.14 3.44 -7.55
C ILE A 48 -18.51 3.92 -8.08
N SER A 49 -19.19 4.78 -7.33
CA SER A 49 -20.46 5.39 -7.74
C SER A 49 -20.34 6.13 -9.08
N ALA A 50 -19.27 6.90 -9.27
CA ALA A 50 -19.00 7.61 -10.52
C ALA A 50 -18.77 6.66 -11.70
N ILE A 51 -18.00 5.58 -11.49
CA ILE A 51 -17.76 4.54 -12.49
C ILE A 51 -19.06 3.84 -12.87
N VAL A 52 -19.89 3.47 -11.91
CA VAL A 52 -21.21 2.85 -12.16
C VAL A 52 -22.08 3.74 -13.03
N LYS A 53 -22.19 5.03 -12.71
CA LYS A 53 -22.97 5.99 -13.51
C LYS A 53 -22.46 6.10 -14.95
N PHE A 54 -21.14 6.18 -15.12
CA PHE A 54 -20.52 6.20 -16.44
C PHE A 54 -20.83 4.93 -17.26
N LEU A 55 -20.70 3.76 -16.65
CA LEU A 55 -20.97 2.49 -17.31
C LEU A 55 -22.45 2.36 -17.71
N GLN A 56 -23.37 2.73 -16.83
CA GLN A 56 -24.80 2.73 -17.11
C GLN A 56 -25.16 3.67 -18.27
N ALA A 57 -24.61 4.89 -18.26
CA ALA A 57 -24.87 5.87 -19.31
C ALA A 57 -24.34 5.43 -20.69
N ASN A 58 -23.34 4.55 -20.74
CA ASN A 58 -22.75 4.03 -21.97
C ASN A 58 -23.26 2.65 -22.39
N GLY A 59 -24.32 2.14 -21.74
CA GLY A 59 -24.98 0.90 -22.14
C GLY A 59 -24.24 -0.37 -21.75
N THR A 60 -23.35 -0.29 -20.76
CA THR A 60 -22.72 -1.48 -20.17
C THR A 60 -23.80 -2.42 -19.62
N PRO A 61 -23.69 -3.74 -19.82
CA PRO A 61 -24.63 -4.71 -19.29
C PRO A 61 -24.88 -4.52 -17.79
N HIS A 62 -26.17 -4.54 -17.40
CA HIS A 62 -26.59 -4.23 -16.05
C HIS A 62 -25.90 -5.08 -14.97
N HIS A 63 -25.68 -6.37 -15.23
CA HIS A 63 -25.01 -7.27 -14.28
C HIS A 63 -23.60 -6.82 -13.90
N LEU A 64 -22.83 -6.21 -14.82
CA LEU A 64 -21.50 -5.69 -14.50
C LEU A 64 -21.58 -4.46 -13.59
N THR A 65 -22.59 -3.61 -13.80
CA THR A 65 -22.80 -2.43 -12.95
C THR A 65 -23.31 -2.82 -11.56
N LEU A 66 -24.05 -3.93 -11.46
CA LEU A 66 -24.60 -4.44 -10.21
C LEU A 66 -23.49 -4.94 -9.27
N GLU A 67 -22.50 -5.66 -9.77
CA GLU A 67 -21.33 -6.11 -8.97
C GLU A 67 -20.57 -4.92 -8.34
N LEU A 68 -20.41 -3.82 -9.09
CA LEU A 68 -19.78 -2.61 -8.57
C LEU A 68 -20.64 -1.89 -7.52
N GLN A 69 -21.96 -1.85 -7.72
CA GLN A 69 -22.90 -1.32 -6.73
C GLN A 69 -22.92 -2.17 -5.45
N GLU A 70 -22.82 -3.50 -5.59
CA GLU A 70 -22.71 -4.39 -4.44
C GLU A 70 -21.43 -4.15 -3.65
N LEU A 71 -20.31 -3.85 -4.33
CA LEU A 71 -19.05 -3.46 -3.68
C LEU A 71 -19.16 -2.11 -2.95
N GLU A 72 -19.75 -1.09 -3.58
CA GLU A 72 -20.00 0.21 -2.93
C GLU A 72 -20.82 0.03 -1.65
N LEU A 73 -21.90 -0.75 -1.72
CA LEU A 73 -22.77 -1.03 -0.58
C LEU A 73 -22.06 -1.88 0.49
N ALA A 74 -21.20 -2.82 0.09
CA ALA A 74 -20.38 -3.59 1.02
C ALA A 74 -19.40 -2.70 1.81
N LEU A 75 -18.83 -1.68 1.16
CA LEU A 75 -17.96 -0.70 1.81
C LEU A 75 -18.72 0.21 2.77
N MET A 76 -19.93 0.65 2.40
CA MET A 76 -20.81 1.44 3.26
C MET A 76 -21.23 0.66 4.51
N GLU A 77 -21.65 -0.59 4.33
CA GLU A 77 -21.99 -1.47 5.44
C GLU A 77 -20.79 -1.71 6.38
N LEU A 78 -19.59 -1.74 5.83
CA LEU A 78 -18.37 -1.89 6.62
C LEU A 78 -18.10 -0.66 7.51
N ASP A 79 -18.53 0.54 7.11
CA ASP A 79 -18.50 1.74 7.97
C ASP A 79 -19.52 1.65 9.10
N GLU A 80 -20.64 0.97 8.87
CA GLU A 80 -21.67 0.69 9.88
C GLU A 80 -21.35 -0.54 10.77
N GLY A 81 -20.17 -1.15 10.60
CA GLY A 81 -19.75 -2.34 11.34
C GLY A 81 -20.41 -3.65 10.87
N ARG A 82 -21.08 -3.65 9.72
CA ARG A 82 -21.63 -4.85 9.06
C ARG A 82 -20.64 -5.38 8.02
N THR A 83 -20.44 -6.70 7.94
CA THR A 83 -19.52 -7.30 6.96
C THR A 83 -20.25 -8.30 6.06
N ARG A 84 -20.37 -7.97 4.77
CA ARG A 84 -20.93 -8.88 3.75
C ARG A 84 -20.06 -10.11 3.52
N PRO A 85 -20.63 -11.26 3.09
CA PRO A 85 -19.86 -12.47 2.81
C PRO A 85 -18.65 -12.27 1.89
N MET A 86 -18.76 -11.43 0.86
CA MET A 86 -17.66 -11.12 -0.07
C MET A 86 -16.47 -10.39 0.58
N LEU A 87 -16.71 -9.67 1.68
CA LEU A 87 -15.68 -8.97 2.47
C LEU A 87 -15.24 -9.77 3.70
N LYS A 88 -15.97 -10.84 4.05
CA LYS A 88 -15.55 -11.73 5.13
C LYS A 88 -14.27 -12.41 4.66
N ALA A 89 -13.22 -12.29 5.46
CA ALA A 89 -12.05 -13.15 5.28
C ALA A 89 -12.54 -14.60 5.23
N ALA A 90 -12.16 -15.34 4.18
CA ALA A 90 -12.44 -16.76 4.10
C ALA A 90 -12.01 -17.39 5.43
N SER A 91 -12.96 -18.02 6.13
CA SER A 91 -12.80 -18.41 7.53
C SER A 91 -11.57 -19.29 7.71
N LYS A 92 -10.44 -18.69 8.10
CA LYS A 92 -9.28 -19.45 8.51
C LYS A 92 -9.57 -19.98 9.91
N LYS A 93 -9.40 -21.30 10.05
CA LYS A 93 -9.31 -22.03 11.32
C LYS A 93 -8.59 -21.16 12.36
N ARG A 94 -9.16 -21.04 13.58
CA ARG A 94 -8.58 -20.44 14.80
C ARG A 94 -7.17 -19.84 14.60
N GLY A 95 -7.06 -18.52 14.45
CA GLY A 95 -5.77 -17.84 14.33
C GLY A 95 -5.93 -16.32 14.10
N ARG A 96 -4.81 -15.58 14.27
CA ARG A 96 -4.72 -14.16 13.89
C ARG A 96 -5.05 -14.02 12.39
N PRO A 97 -5.84 -13.01 11.96
CA PRO A 97 -6.05 -12.76 10.54
C PRO A 97 -4.71 -12.62 9.81
N PRO A 98 -4.63 -13.00 8.52
CA PRO A 98 -3.43 -12.79 7.74
C PRO A 98 -3.06 -11.31 7.73
N ASP A 99 -1.76 -11.00 7.72
CA ASP A 99 -1.32 -9.62 7.59
C ASP A 99 -1.85 -9.00 6.29
N SER A 100 -2.09 -7.69 6.31
CA SER A 100 -2.58 -6.98 5.12
C SER A 100 -1.55 -6.99 3.98
N GLY A 101 -2.02 -6.77 2.75
CA GLY A 101 -1.15 -6.66 1.58
C GLY A 101 -0.08 -5.58 1.75
N ASP A 102 -0.43 -4.44 2.36
CA ASP A 102 0.51 -3.35 2.64
C ASP A 102 1.64 -3.78 3.59
N ILE A 103 1.36 -4.62 4.59
CA ILE A 103 2.40 -5.17 5.48
C ILE A 103 3.33 -6.10 4.69
N TRP A 104 2.77 -6.98 3.85
CA TRP A 104 3.57 -7.85 2.99
C TRP A 104 4.41 -7.06 1.97
N GLN A 105 3.85 -6.00 1.39
CA GLN A 105 4.57 -5.09 0.50
C GLN A 105 5.70 -4.35 1.22
N ALA A 106 5.48 -3.85 2.43
CA ALA A 106 6.51 -3.23 3.24
C ALA A 106 7.64 -4.21 3.61
N ARG A 107 7.31 -5.47 3.92
CA ARG A 107 8.31 -6.54 4.10
C ARG A 107 9.12 -6.79 2.83
N ALA A 108 8.47 -6.86 1.67
CA ALA A 108 9.14 -7.00 0.38
C ALA A 108 10.10 -5.82 0.11
N MET A 109 9.67 -4.57 0.33
CA MET A 109 10.52 -3.39 0.21
C MET A 109 11.74 -3.46 1.15
N ALA A 110 11.55 -3.86 2.41
CA ALA A 110 12.66 -4.03 3.34
C ALA A 110 13.65 -5.12 2.90
N SER A 111 13.14 -6.24 2.38
CA SER A 111 13.98 -7.29 1.80
C SER A 111 14.71 -6.84 0.53
N ILE A 112 14.10 -5.97 -0.31
CA ILE A 112 14.77 -5.36 -1.47
C ILE A 112 15.90 -4.44 -1.01
N ALA A 113 15.67 -3.59 0.00
CA ALA A 113 16.71 -2.73 0.55
C ALA A 113 17.91 -3.54 1.07
N LEU A 114 17.66 -4.65 1.77
CA LEU A 114 18.73 -5.57 2.18
C LEU A 114 19.45 -6.19 0.98
N GLN A 115 18.70 -6.64 -0.05
CA GLN A 115 19.28 -7.22 -1.26
C GLN A 115 20.23 -6.24 -1.96
N ILE A 116 19.86 -4.96 -2.06
CA ILE A 116 20.69 -3.91 -2.68
C ILE A 116 22.03 -3.76 -1.97
N LEU A 117 22.02 -3.70 -0.63
CA LEU A 117 23.26 -3.59 0.15
C LEU A 117 24.16 -4.82 -0.03
N VAL A 118 23.57 -6.03 -0.04
CA VAL A 118 24.30 -7.28 -0.26
C VAL A 118 24.89 -7.34 -1.68
N GLU A 119 24.14 -6.94 -2.70
CA GLU A 119 24.63 -6.85 -4.09
C GLU A 119 25.75 -5.81 -4.24
N ALA A 120 25.71 -4.75 -3.45
CA ALA A 120 26.79 -3.75 -3.32
C ALA A 120 28.01 -4.24 -2.51
N ARG A 121 28.08 -5.55 -2.18
CA ARG A 121 29.16 -6.21 -1.44
C ARG A 121 29.29 -5.78 0.03
N VAL A 122 28.24 -5.20 0.61
CA VAL A 122 28.16 -5.07 2.08
C VAL A 122 27.88 -6.45 2.66
N ASP A 123 28.58 -6.82 3.75
CA ASP A 123 28.30 -8.08 4.42
C ASP A 123 26.83 -8.15 4.87
N LYS A 124 26.19 -9.32 4.75
CA LYS A 124 24.77 -9.47 5.05
C LYS A 124 24.46 -9.15 6.52
N GLY A 125 25.33 -9.53 7.44
CA GLY A 125 25.19 -9.23 8.87
C GLY A 125 25.27 -7.72 9.12
N GLU A 126 26.26 -7.07 8.53
CA GLU A 126 26.44 -5.62 8.61
C GLU A 126 25.25 -4.86 8.01
N ALA A 127 24.76 -5.26 6.83
CA ALA A 127 23.60 -4.65 6.19
C ALA A 127 22.33 -4.77 7.05
N LEU A 128 22.11 -5.93 7.68
CA LEU A 128 21.02 -6.14 8.64
C LEU A 128 21.14 -5.22 9.86
N ASP A 129 22.34 -5.08 10.41
CA ASP A 129 22.59 -4.22 11.58
C ASP A 129 22.36 -2.74 11.25
N ARG A 130 22.85 -2.28 10.09
CA ARG A 130 22.60 -0.91 9.59
C ARG A 130 21.09 -0.64 9.44
N ILE A 131 20.35 -1.54 8.80
CA ILE A 131 18.90 -1.37 8.62
C ILE A 131 18.17 -1.40 9.97
N ASP A 132 18.51 -2.32 10.88
CA ASP A 132 17.88 -2.43 12.20
C ASP A 132 18.15 -1.20 13.08
N GLN A 133 19.36 -0.64 13.04
CA GLN A 133 19.72 0.55 13.80
C GLN A 133 18.85 1.76 13.40
N HIS A 134 18.58 1.93 12.11
CA HIS A 134 17.84 3.09 11.60
C HIS A 134 16.32 2.87 11.52
N PHE A 135 15.89 1.63 11.27
CA PHE A 135 14.49 1.28 10.98
C PHE A 135 13.92 0.18 11.88
N GLY A 136 14.62 -0.21 12.95
CA GLY A 136 14.17 -1.24 13.89
C GLY A 136 12.83 -0.95 14.59
N PHE A 137 12.38 0.32 14.59
CA PHE A 137 11.04 0.68 15.05
C PHE A 137 9.92 0.07 14.20
N LEU A 138 10.20 -0.28 12.93
CA LEU A 138 9.22 -0.96 12.06
C LEU A 138 8.87 -2.35 12.57
N GLY A 139 9.68 -2.95 13.45
CA GLY A 139 9.33 -4.17 14.15
C GLY A 139 8.01 -4.07 14.92
N ASP A 140 7.65 -2.87 15.41
CA ASP A 140 6.42 -2.65 16.18
C ASP A 140 5.13 -2.71 15.31
N ILE A 141 5.28 -2.65 13.98
CA ILE A 141 4.20 -2.75 12.98
C ILE A 141 4.29 -4.06 12.20
N LEU A 142 5.48 -4.36 11.68
CA LEU A 142 5.69 -5.43 10.69
C LEU A 142 5.77 -6.82 11.32
N LEU A 143 5.95 -6.93 12.64
CA LEU A 143 5.97 -8.24 13.32
C LEU A 143 4.56 -8.63 13.77
N SER A 144 4.07 -9.77 13.27
CA SER A 144 2.77 -10.33 13.65
C SER A 144 2.77 -10.95 15.06
N SER A 145 3.94 -11.09 15.69
CA SER A 145 4.09 -11.48 17.09
C SER A 145 5.25 -10.70 17.70
N HIS A 146 5.16 -10.34 18.98
CA HIS A 146 6.28 -9.73 19.72
C HIS A 146 7.43 -10.71 19.98
N VAL A 147 7.49 -11.83 19.24
CA VAL A 147 8.46 -12.89 19.41
C VAL A 147 9.52 -12.71 18.32
N GLY A 148 10.63 -12.06 18.69
CA GLY A 148 11.78 -11.87 17.80
C GLY A 148 12.19 -10.41 17.66
N THR A 149 13.31 -10.19 16.97
CA THR A 149 13.84 -8.86 16.63
C THR A 149 13.51 -8.52 15.18
N PHE A 150 13.40 -7.23 14.87
CA PHE A 150 13.19 -6.77 13.49
C PHE A 150 14.31 -7.26 12.57
N ARG A 151 15.57 -7.11 12.98
CA ARG A 151 16.73 -7.72 12.33
C ARG A 151 16.55 -9.20 11.96
N GLY A 152 16.14 -10.04 12.92
CA GLY A 152 15.97 -11.46 12.70
C GLY A 152 14.85 -11.77 11.71
N ALA A 153 13.73 -11.07 11.83
CA ALA A 153 12.62 -11.20 10.90
C ALA A 153 12.97 -10.72 9.49
N LEU A 154 13.69 -9.61 9.35
CA LEU A 154 14.15 -9.09 8.07
C LEU A 154 15.04 -10.09 7.34
N GLY A 155 15.99 -10.70 8.06
CA GLY A 155 16.85 -11.75 7.50
C GLY A 155 16.05 -12.97 7.01
N LYS A 156 15.01 -13.35 7.75
CA LYS A 156 14.10 -14.44 7.38
C LYS A 156 13.23 -14.06 6.17
N TRP A 157 12.58 -12.91 6.17
CA TRP A 157 11.76 -12.46 5.03
C TRP A 157 12.57 -12.40 3.76
N HIS A 158 13.80 -11.88 3.82
CA HIS A 158 14.71 -11.86 2.68
C HIS A 158 14.99 -13.26 2.14
N GLN A 159 15.27 -14.22 3.02
CA GLN A 159 15.46 -15.62 2.63
C GLN A 159 14.18 -16.20 2.01
N ASP A 160 13.02 -15.96 2.61
CA ASP A 160 11.72 -16.45 2.16
C ASP A 160 11.36 -15.90 0.76
N PHE A 161 11.56 -14.60 0.51
CA PHE A 161 11.34 -13.97 -0.79
C PHE A 161 12.30 -14.48 -1.87
N VAL A 162 13.58 -14.66 -1.55
CA VAL A 162 14.57 -15.22 -2.48
C VAL A 162 14.23 -16.68 -2.81
N ALA A 163 13.77 -17.45 -1.82
CA ALA A 163 13.37 -18.85 -1.98
C ALA A 163 11.96 -19.03 -2.55
N ARG A 164 11.19 -17.93 -2.74
CA ARG A 164 9.77 -17.94 -3.11
C ARG A 164 8.90 -18.81 -2.19
N PHE A 165 9.17 -18.78 -0.90
CA PHE A 165 8.55 -19.66 0.08
C PHE A 165 7.78 -18.88 1.14
N GLY A 166 6.49 -19.20 1.33
CA GLY A 166 5.69 -18.67 2.44
C GLY A 166 5.29 -17.19 2.32
N CYS A 167 5.59 -16.54 1.19
CA CYS A 167 5.22 -15.16 0.92
C CYS A 167 3.82 -15.04 0.29
N GLU A 168 3.19 -13.88 0.49
CA GLU A 168 1.97 -13.52 -0.25
C GLU A 168 2.30 -13.25 -1.72
N ALA A 169 1.44 -13.70 -2.64
CA ALA A 169 1.74 -13.75 -4.07
C ALA A 169 2.04 -12.36 -4.66
N ARG A 170 1.25 -11.33 -4.32
CA ARG A 170 1.48 -9.98 -4.84
C ARG A 170 2.78 -9.37 -4.31
N ALA A 171 3.12 -9.61 -3.05
CA ALA A 171 4.39 -9.17 -2.48
C ALA A 171 5.58 -9.90 -3.10
N GLN A 172 5.43 -11.19 -3.45
CA GLN A 172 6.44 -11.91 -4.21
C GLN A 172 6.60 -11.33 -5.61
N ASP A 173 5.51 -11.07 -6.32
CA ASP A 173 5.56 -10.42 -7.64
C ASP A 173 6.24 -9.06 -7.56
N PHE A 174 5.95 -8.27 -6.52
CA PHE A 174 6.61 -6.99 -6.27
C PHE A 174 8.12 -7.14 -6.03
N PHE A 175 8.54 -8.15 -5.26
CA PHE A 175 9.95 -8.46 -5.02
C PHE A 175 10.68 -8.93 -6.29
N ASP A 176 10.01 -9.72 -7.12
CA ASP A 176 10.56 -10.24 -8.37
C ASP A 176 10.76 -9.11 -9.40
N HIS A 177 9.88 -8.11 -9.42
CA HIS A 177 9.95 -6.94 -10.30
C HIS A 177 10.68 -5.73 -9.66
N ARG A 178 11.49 -5.96 -8.63
CA ARG A 178 12.19 -4.92 -7.87
C ARG A 178 13.08 -4.00 -8.71
N ALA A 179 13.56 -4.44 -9.88
CA ALA A 179 14.37 -3.62 -10.78
C ALA A 179 13.66 -2.32 -11.17
N HIS A 180 12.33 -2.35 -11.39
CA HIS A 180 11.56 -1.15 -11.69
C HIS A 180 11.51 -0.17 -10.52
N LEU A 181 11.33 -0.69 -9.29
CA LEU A 181 11.36 0.12 -8.07
C LEU A 181 12.73 0.80 -7.90
N ILE A 182 13.81 0.03 -8.02
CA ILE A 182 15.18 0.54 -7.89
C ILE A 182 15.43 1.63 -8.91
N SER A 183 15.09 1.40 -10.18
CA SER A 183 15.25 2.39 -11.24
C SER A 183 14.45 3.68 -10.96
N ALA A 184 13.22 3.56 -10.47
CA ALA A 184 12.39 4.72 -10.14
C ALA A 184 12.97 5.52 -8.98
N VAL A 185 13.48 4.85 -7.94
CA VAL A 185 14.14 5.51 -6.81
C VAL A 185 15.41 6.23 -7.28
N CYS A 186 16.33 5.54 -7.98
CA CYS A 186 17.57 6.16 -8.48
C CYS A 186 17.29 7.42 -9.31
N ALA A 187 16.25 7.41 -10.14
CA ALA A 187 15.85 8.59 -10.93
C ALA A 187 15.35 9.74 -10.04
N GLY A 188 14.60 9.44 -8.97
CA GLY A 188 14.07 10.45 -8.06
C GLY A 188 15.12 11.15 -7.19
N ILE A 189 16.15 10.42 -6.74
CA ILE A 189 17.23 10.97 -5.90
C ILE A 189 18.50 11.35 -6.66
N ASN A 190 18.54 11.13 -7.97
CA ASN A 190 19.70 11.42 -8.82
C ASN A 190 21.01 10.85 -8.27
N THR A 191 20.97 9.60 -7.79
CA THR A 191 22.17 8.89 -7.29
C THR A 191 22.11 7.40 -7.62
N ASN A 192 23.29 6.82 -7.78
CA ASN A 192 23.51 5.37 -7.90
C ASN A 192 24.16 4.78 -6.64
N ASP A 193 24.23 5.56 -5.55
CA ASP A 193 24.74 5.08 -4.27
C ASP A 193 23.75 4.05 -3.68
N PRO A 194 24.14 2.77 -3.59
CA PRO A 194 23.26 1.70 -3.11
C PRO A 194 22.78 1.93 -1.68
N GLU A 195 23.55 2.63 -0.84
CA GLU A 195 23.16 2.92 0.54
C GLU A 195 22.03 3.95 0.58
N LEU A 196 22.14 5.02 -0.21
CA LEU A 196 21.08 6.02 -0.32
C LEU A 196 19.81 5.43 -0.92
N VAL A 197 19.92 4.59 -1.95
CA VAL A 197 18.77 3.89 -2.56
C VAL A 197 18.09 2.97 -1.55
N ALA A 198 18.86 2.17 -0.79
CA ALA A 198 18.31 1.29 0.24
C ALA A 198 17.58 2.07 1.34
N VAL A 199 18.15 3.21 1.78
CA VAL A 199 17.52 4.10 2.77
C VAL A 199 16.18 4.64 2.26
N ASP A 200 16.11 5.07 1.00
CA ASP A 200 14.88 5.61 0.43
C ASP A 200 13.80 4.55 0.22
N ILE A 201 14.18 3.33 -0.16
CA ILE A 201 13.26 2.18 -0.18
C ILE A 201 12.76 1.88 1.24
N MET A 202 13.62 1.94 2.27
CA MET A 202 13.19 1.77 3.66
C MET A 202 12.24 2.87 4.15
N ARG A 203 12.41 4.11 3.68
CA ARG A 203 11.45 5.20 3.94
C ARG A 203 10.10 4.91 3.28
N ALA A 204 10.09 4.46 2.03
CA ALA A 204 8.88 4.04 1.34
C ALA A 204 8.19 2.85 2.05
N ALA A 205 8.97 1.88 2.53
CA ALA A 205 8.48 0.77 3.34
C ALA A 205 7.83 1.27 4.63
N SER A 206 8.45 2.25 5.29
CA SER A 206 7.93 2.85 6.52
C SER A 206 6.58 3.55 6.29
N LEU A 207 6.46 4.33 5.22
CA LEU A 207 5.20 4.99 4.85
C LEU A 207 4.11 3.98 4.50
N THR A 208 4.47 2.90 3.82
CA THR A 208 3.53 1.81 3.47
C THR A 208 3.06 1.08 4.73
N ALA A 209 3.98 0.74 5.65
CA ALA A 209 3.65 0.11 6.91
C ALA A 209 2.75 1.00 7.79
N LEU A 210 3.03 2.31 7.84
CA LEU A 210 2.23 3.27 8.62
C LEU A 210 0.79 3.41 8.10
N ARG A 211 0.56 3.26 6.80
CA ARG A 211 -0.81 3.23 6.23
C ARG A 211 -1.61 2.01 6.68
N ALA A 212 -0.93 0.91 6.98
CA ALA A 212 -1.52 -0.32 7.46
C ALA A 212 -1.62 -0.41 8.99
N ALA A 213 -0.99 0.52 9.71
CA ALA A 213 -0.90 0.51 11.15
C ALA A 213 -2.19 1.02 11.80
N ASP A 214 -2.61 0.39 12.90
CA ASP A 214 -3.66 0.92 13.75
C ASP A 214 -3.17 2.12 14.57
N ALA A 215 -4.11 2.87 15.18
CA ALA A 215 -3.80 4.05 15.97
C ALA A 215 -2.84 3.73 17.14
N ASP A 216 -2.96 2.55 17.74
CA ASP A 216 -2.11 2.12 18.85
C ASP A 216 -0.67 1.88 18.39
N ALA A 217 -0.46 1.28 17.21
CA ALA A 217 0.85 1.10 16.61
C ALA A 217 1.52 2.44 16.29
N ILE A 218 0.75 3.40 15.76
CA ILE A 218 1.23 4.76 15.50
C ILE A 218 1.66 5.44 16.81
N ASP A 219 0.87 5.33 17.87
CA ASP A 219 1.23 5.89 19.19
C ASP A 219 2.50 5.26 19.77
N ARG A 220 2.67 3.93 19.66
CA ARG A 220 3.91 3.24 20.07
C ARG A 220 5.13 3.77 19.33
N ILE A 221 5.03 3.99 18.03
CA ILE A 221 6.11 4.53 17.20
C ILE A 221 6.45 5.96 17.63
N ASN A 222 5.45 6.82 17.79
CA ASN A 222 5.64 8.21 18.23
C ASN A 222 6.32 8.27 19.60
N LYS A 223 5.92 7.41 20.54
CA LYS A 223 6.57 7.25 21.86
C LYS A 223 8.02 6.77 21.75
N ARG A 224 8.36 5.94 20.77
CA ARG A 224 9.73 5.45 20.57
C ARG A 224 10.61 6.51 19.90
N LEU A 225 10.09 7.21 18.90
CA LEU A 225 10.78 8.31 18.22
C LEU A 225 11.08 9.46 19.18
N SER A 226 10.13 9.85 20.04
CA SER A 226 10.36 10.91 21.03
C SER A 226 11.48 10.56 22.02
N LYS A 227 11.56 9.30 22.46
CA LYS A 227 12.66 8.81 23.31
C LYS A 227 14.02 8.86 22.62
N LEU A 228 14.06 8.62 21.30
CA LEU A 228 15.31 8.71 20.53
C LEU A 228 15.78 10.16 20.38
N THR A 229 14.86 11.10 20.18
CA THR A 229 15.18 12.53 20.10
C THR A 229 15.77 13.05 21.42
N VAL A 230 15.20 12.65 22.56
CA VAL A 230 15.70 13.07 23.90
C VAL A 230 17.08 12.49 24.23
N ARG A 231 17.44 11.31 23.71
CA ARG A 231 18.78 10.73 23.92
C ARG A 231 19.86 11.47 23.13
N LYS A 232 19.54 11.93 21.91
CA LYS A 232 20.51 12.67 21.08
C LYS A 232 20.89 14.02 21.69
N THR A 233 19.94 14.75 22.28
CA THR A 233 20.22 16.05 22.91
C THR A 233 21.08 15.95 24.17
N LYS A 234 21.07 14.82 24.88
CA LYS A 234 21.92 14.60 26.07
C LYS A 234 23.37 14.20 25.75
N SER A 235 23.67 13.77 24.53
CA SER A 235 25.02 13.32 24.15
C SER A 235 25.90 14.43 23.56
N THR A 236 25.34 15.63 23.35
CA THR A 236 26.03 16.79 22.75
C THR A 236 26.45 17.86 23.76
N HIS A 237 26.38 17.55 25.06
CA HIS A 237 26.90 18.37 26.16
C HIS A 237 27.92 17.57 26.95
#